data_AF-A0A6H1L6E6-F1
#
_entry.id   AF-A0A6H1L6E6-F1
#
_cell.length_a   1.000
_cell.length_b   1.000
_cell.length_c   1.000
_cell.angle_alpha   90.00
_cell.angle_beta   90.00
_cell.angle_gamma   90.00
#
_symmetry.space_group_name_H-M   'P 1'
#
loop_
_entity.id
_entity.type
_entity.pdbx_description
1 polymer ?
#
loop_
_entity_poly.entity_id
_entity_poly.type
_entity_poly.pdbx_seq_one_letter_code
_entity_poly.pdbx_strand_id
1 'polypeptide(L)'
;MSRDGRDRRKAESEGGIPDGLLVGVLAFLLGMTFLIWSATGLAGWFAHGAWPNTVTFARTPLALRHLIGHPHDVTGAWPDTPADQLSGYGLFWGLFIGQLMVLVVLTIFVMGTWARWRTVRARRKAGAYARPAPAPIPAPVPEPTPAQLEVPVQRPAPEPTELPPAETEPQQPASATLAADSKRVAGWERNRATAALILAPPATRHTTATQAVRDADGPALVVTSDPAIWSETKDARAKLGPVLLYDPSHLCDTPARLHWSPSTGCEDKATAASRATALLGPVRPTAKVDQAMADVAETLLRSYLHAAAVEGKAFRHVHRWAQGSQVQDAVRALRTNPKAASGAAGELEAALTSHPERRDIAQELTARALSVLFTVNVRESCTPNRSDSLTLDSFVNEGGTLYVVGEPIEDPKAHPGAMPLLTALASSVVERGRRMAERSSSGRLDPPLTLVLDDVAAVAPLPQLPELLATGADQGLPTLALLRSQEQARARWPQHELPV
;
A
#
# COMPACT_ATOMS: atom_id res chain seq x y z
N MET A 1 -13.32 29.93 -62.70
CA MET A 1 -13.00 28.63 -62.10
C MET A 1 -12.19 28.87 -60.82
N SER A 2 -12.86 28.95 -59.68
CA SER A 2 -12.24 29.06 -58.34
C SER A 2 -13.26 28.61 -57.29
N ARG A 3 -12.79 28.21 -56.10
CA ARG A 3 -13.63 27.69 -55.00
C ARG A 3 -14.39 28.82 -54.30
N ASP A 4 -15.70 28.64 -54.07
CA ASP A 4 -16.33 28.97 -52.79
C ASP A 4 -17.72 28.31 -52.64
N GLY A 5 -18.25 28.25 -51.42
CA GLY A 5 -19.70 28.16 -51.17
C GLY A 5 -20.34 26.77 -51.12
N ARG A 6 -20.02 25.96 -50.10
CA ARG A 6 -21.00 25.01 -49.53
C ARG A 6 -20.75 24.75 -48.04
N ASP A 7 -21.84 24.44 -47.34
CA ASP A 7 -21.91 23.97 -45.94
C ASP A 7 -21.60 24.99 -44.82
N ARG A 8 -22.44 26.04 -44.74
CA ARG A 8 -22.79 26.72 -43.47
C ARG A 8 -24.26 26.45 -43.07
N ARG A 9 -24.59 25.19 -42.78
CA ARG A 9 -25.77 24.79 -41.98
C ARG A 9 -25.52 23.48 -41.22
N LYS A 10 -24.92 23.61 -40.03
CA LYS A 10 -25.05 22.66 -38.90
C LYS A 10 -25.22 23.54 -37.65
N ALA A 11 -26.45 23.69 -37.19
CA ALA A 11 -27.07 22.80 -36.21
C ALA A 11 -26.76 23.30 -34.79
N GLU A 12 -27.60 24.23 -34.35
CA GLU A 12 -27.84 24.43 -32.91
C GLU A 12 -28.28 23.07 -32.34
N SER A 13 -27.55 22.57 -31.35
CA SER A 13 -27.98 21.43 -30.55
C SER A 13 -28.49 21.96 -29.22
N GLU A 14 -29.80 21.87 -29.02
CA GLU A 14 -30.45 22.14 -27.74
C GLU A 14 -29.80 21.33 -26.62
N GLY A 15 -29.71 21.93 -25.43
CA GLY A 15 -29.27 21.24 -24.22
C GLY A 15 -30.34 20.26 -23.73
N GLY A 16 -30.42 19.09 -24.37
CA GLY A 16 -31.27 17.99 -23.91
C GLY A 16 -30.81 17.46 -22.54
N ILE A 17 -31.76 17.23 -21.64
CA ILE A 17 -31.52 16.48 -20.40
C ILE A 17 -31.04 15.08 -20.82
N PRO A 18 -29.91 14.56 -20.32
CA PRO A 18 -29.39 13.27 -20.75
C PRO A 18 -30.40 12.16 -20.49
N ASP A 19 -30.70 11.34 -21.49
CA ASP A 19 -31.74 10.29 -21.43
C ASP A 19 -31.57 9.34 -20.24
N GLY A 20 -30.32 9.06 -19.83
CA GLY A 20 -30.03 8.26 -18.65
C GLY A 20 -30.52 8.88 -17.32
N LEU A 21 -30.57 10.21 -17.22
CA LEU A 21 -31.12 10.91 -16.06
C LEU A 21 -32.65 10.86 -16.06
N LEU A 22 -33.29 11.02 -17.22
CA LEU A 22 -34.74 10.85 -17.38
C LEU A 22 -35.19 9.43 -17.02
N VAL A 23 -34.50 8.41 -17.56
CA VAL A 23 -34.76 6.99 -17.26
C VAL A 23 -34.49 6.68 -15.77
N GLY A 24 -33.42 7.23 -15.19
CA GLY A 24 -33.10 7.05 -13.77
C GLY A 24 -34.17 7.66 -12.84
N VAL A 25 -34.63 8.87 -13.13
CA VAL A 25 -35.71 9.53 -12.37
C VAL A 25 -37.03 8.76 -12.52
N LEU A 26 -37.38 8.29 -13.72
CA LEU A 26 -38.58 7.50 -13.95
C LEU A 26 -38.55 6.18 -13.16
N ALA A 27 -37.42 5.46 -13.19
CA ALA A 27 -37.23 4.22 -12.44
C ALA A 27 -37.30 4.44 -10.92
N PHE A 28 -36.70 5.52 -10.42
CA PHE A 28 -36.78 5.89 -9.00
C PHE A 28 -38.22 6.19 -8.55
N LEU A 29 -38.97 6.97 -9.34
CA LEU A 29 -40.37 7.29 -9.04
C LEU A 29 -41.27 6.03 -9.05
N LEU A 30 -41.07 5.13 -10.01
CA LEU A 30 -41.80 3.85 -10.06
C LEU A 30 -41.45 2.94 -8.87
N GLY A 31 -40.16 2.84 -8.51
CA GLY A 31 -39.70 2.06 -7.35
C GLY A 31 -40.25 2.60 -6.03
N MET A 32 -40.22 3.92 -5.84
CA MET A 32 -40.81 4.60 -4.67
C MET A 32 -42.33 4.34 -4.57
N THR A 33 -43.03 4.43 -5.70
CA THR A 33 -44.47 4.15 -5.80
C THR A 33 -44.78 2.71 -5.40
N PHE A 34 -43.97 1.74 -5.82
CA PHE A 34 -44.14 0.32 -5.46
C PHE A 34 -43.86 0.03 -3.98
N LEU A 35 -42.82 0.64 -3.40
CA LEU A 35 -42.50 0.51 -1.97
C LEU A 35 -43.64 1.05 -1.10
N ILE A 36 -44.20 2.22 -1.41
CA ILE A 36 -45.28 2.81 -0.61
C ILE A 36 -46.58 1.99 -0.71
N TRP A 37 -46.92 1.51 -1.91
CA TRP A 37 -48.08 0.65 -2.11
C TRP A 37 -47.97 -0.66 -1.33
N SER A 38 -46.82 -1.35 -1.46
CA SER A 38 -46.60 -2.62 -0.77
C SER A 38 -46.45 -2.46 0.75
N ALA A 39 -45.81 -1.40 1.24
CA ALA A 39 -45.76 -1.06 2.66
C ALA A 39 -47.15 -0.78 3.24
N THR A 40 -48.01 -0.03 2.53
CA THR A 40 -49.40 0.24 2.96
C THR A 40 -50.20 -1.06 3.07
N GLY A 41 -50.15 -1.92 2.05
CA GLY A 41 -50.90 -3.17 2.02
C GLY A 41 -50.42 -4.20 3.04
N LEU A 42 -49.10 -4.35 3.21
CA LEU A 42 -48.51 -5.21 4.26
C LEU A 42 -48.84 -4.69 5.66
N ALA A 43 -48.84 -3.37 5.88
CA ALA A 43 -49.16 -2.82 7.19
C ALA A 43 -50.63 -3.03 7.55
N GLY A 44 -51.56 -2.86 6.60
CA GLY A 44 -52.97 -3.25 6.77
C GLY A 44 -53.15 -4.74 7.07
N TRP A 45 -52.43 -5.60 6.33
CA TRP A 45 -52.46 -7.05 6.55
C TRP A 45 -51.91 -7.48 7.92
N PHE A 46 -50.80 -6.89 8.38
CA PHE A 46 -50.24 -7.17 9.70
C PHE A 46 -51.08 -6.59 10.86
N ALA A 47 -51.78 -5.48 10.65
CA ALA A 47 -52.63 -4.86 11.68
C ALA A 47 -54.01 -5.52 11.80
N HIS A 48 -54.63 -5.92 10.68
CA HIS A 48 -56.05 -6.31 10.62
C HIS A 48 -56.29 -7.68 9.94
N GLY A 49 -55.24 -8.40 9.57
CA GLY A 49 -55.32 -9.76 8.99
C GLY A 49 -55.78 -9.84 7.53
N ALA A 50 -56.15 -8.72 6.91
CA ALA A 50 -56.66 -8.62 5.55
C ALA A 50 -55.95 -7.52 4.75
N TRP A 51 -55.82 -7.72 3.43
CA TRP A 51 -55.28 -6.67 2.55
C TRP A 51 -56.35 -5.59 2.31
N PRO A 52 -56.04 -4.29 2.46
CA PRO A 52 -57.04 -3.22 2.28
C PRO A 52 -57.58 -3.16 0.84
N ASN A 53 -58.91 -3.21 0.69
CA ASN A 53 -59.56 -3.43 -0.61
C ASN A 53 -59.44 -2.26 -1.59
N THR A 54 -59.16 -1.04 -1.12
CA THR A 54 -59.10 0.18 -1.95
C THR A 54 -57.69 0.75 -2.15
N VAL A 55 -56.65 0.11 -1.60
CA VAL A 55 -55.24 0.48 -1.77
C VAL A 55 -54.75 0.00 -3.15
N THR A 56 -54.97 0.84 -4.15
CA THR A 56 -54.65 0.57 -5.56
C THR A 56 -53.36 1.27 -6.00
N PHE A 57 -52.51 0.54 -6.73
CA PHE A 57 -51.20 1.01 -7.18
C PHE A 57 -51.26 2.37 -7.91
N ALA A 58 -52.29 2.60 -8.72
CA ALA A 58 -52.51 3.83 -9.49
C ALA A 58 -52.73 5.09 -8.64
N ARG A 59 -53.15 4.97 -7.37
CA ARG A 59 -53.40 6.12 -6.47
C ARG A 59 -52.20 6.47 -5.59
N THR A 60 -51.22 5.58 -5.50
CA THR A 60 -50.03 5.75 -4.66
C THR A 60 -49.21 7.03 -4.91
N PRO A 61 -49.10 7.59 -6.14
CA PRO A 61 -48.42 8.87 -6.35
C PRO A 61 -49.09 10.06 -5.63
N LEU A 62 -50.42 10.04 -5.47
CA LEU A 62 -51.16 11.04 -4.70
C LEU A 62 -50.94 10.83 -3.19
N ALA A 63 -50.97 9.58 -2.73
CA ALA A 63 -50.67 9.22 -1.34
C ALA A 63 -49.24 9.65 -0.94
N LEU A 64 -48.24 9.41 -1.79
CA LEU A 64 -46.85 9.88 -1.60
C LEU A 64 -46.79 11.40 -1.45
N ARG A 65 -47.46 12.16 -2.35
CA ARG A 65 -47.51 13.62 -2.25
C ARG A 65 -48.12 14.09 -0.92
N HIS A 66 -49.12 13.38 -0.40
CA HIS A 66 -49.75 13.71 0.87
C HIS A 66 -48.84 13.41 2.08
N LEU A 67 -48.22 12.23 2.10
CA LEU A 67 -47.31 11.79 3.17
C LEU A 67 -46.04 12.65 3.29
N ILE A 68 -45.58 13.29 2.19
CA ILE A 68 -44.49 14.28 2.24
C ILE A 68 -44.90 15.53 3.04
N GLY A 69 -46.17 15.95 2.99
CA GLY A 69 -46.67 17.09 3.75
C GLY A 69 -47.10 16.74 5.18
N HIS A 70 -47.70 15.56 5.36
CA HIS A 70 -48.23 15.08 6.64
C HIS A 70 -47.78 13.64 6.92
N PRO A 71 -46.53 13.42 7.39
CA PRO A 71 -45.94 12.09 7.50
C PRO A 71 -46.59 11.17 8.53
N HIS A 72 -47.44 11.69 9.41
CA HIS A 72 -48.19 10.90 10.39
C HIS A 72 -49.62 10.55 9.94
N ASP A 73 -50.12 11.15 8.85
CA ASP A 73 -51.51 10.98 8.40
C ASP A 73 -51.63 9.94 7.26
N VAL A 74 -51.50 8.66 7.63
CA VAL A 74 -51.69 7.52 6.72
C VAL A 74 -53.15 7.43 6.25
N THR A 75 -54.10 7.91 7.05
CA THR A 75 -55.53 7.99 6.74
C THR A 75 -55.83 9.03 5.65
N GLY A 76 -55.30 10.24 5.75
CA GLY A 76 -55.42 11.29 4.74
C GLY A 76 -54.73 10.95 3.42
N ALA A 77 -53.71 10.07 3.45
CA ALA A 77 -53.06 9.54 2.25
C ALA A 77 -53.95 8.57 1.45
N TRP A 78 -54.94 7.92 2.08
CA TRP A 78 -55.83 6.93 1.46
C TRP A 78 -57.31 7.18 1.83
N PRO A 79 -57.92 8.30 1.40
CA PRO A 79 -59.22 8.77 1.88
C PRO A 79 -60.41 7.84 1.52
N ASP A 80 -60.26 7.03 0.47
CA ASP A 80 -61.27 6.03 0.05
C ASP A 80 -61.07 4.67 0.75
N THR A 81 -60.19 4.58 1.76
CA THR A 81 -59.98 3.37 2.56
C THR A 81 -60.56 3.56 3.96
N PRO A 82 -61.45 2.67 4.43
CA PRO A 82 -61.96 2.72 5.79
C PRO A 82 -60.83 2.74 6.81
N ALA A 83 -60.88 3.65 7.78
CA ALA A 83 -59.78 3.92 8.70
C ALA A 83 -59.47 2.72 9.63
N ASP A 84 -60.45 1.85 9.85
CA ASP A 84 -60.35 0.56 10.54
C ASP A 84 -59.55 -0.51 9.77
N GLN A 85 -59.20 -0.26 8.51
CA GLN A 85 -58.35 -1.15 7.69
C GLN A 85 -56.90 -0.66 7.59
N LEU A 86 -56.62 0.58 8.00
CA LEU A 86 -55.30 1.21 7.90
C LEU A 86 -54.51 1.11 9.22
N SER A 87 -53.26 0.68 9.12
CA SER A 87 -52.36 0.59 10.27
C SER A 87 -51.98 1.97 10.83
N GLY A 88 -51.69 2.05 12.13
CA GLY A 88 -51.01 3.21 12.71
C GLY A 88 -49.66 3.51 12.05
N TYR A 89 -49.31 4.81 11.96
CA TYR A 89 -48.17 5.32 11.18
C TYR A 89 -46.83 4.60 11.45
N GLY A 90 -46.57 4.17 12.68
CA GLY A 90 -45.33 3.49 13.05
C GLY A 90 -45.12 2.15 12.34
N LEU A 91 -46.17 1.37 12.12
CA LEU A 91 -46.08 0.07 11.42
C LEU A 91 -45.83 0.28 9.92
N PHE A 92 -46.52 1.25 9.32
CA PHE A 92 -46.31 1.66 7.93
C PHE A 92 -44.86 2.10 7.68
N TRP A 93 -44.34 3.04 8.49
CA TRP A 93 -42.96 3.51 8.32
C TRP A 93 -41.92 2.43 8.63
N GLY A 94 -42.15 1.57 9.62
CA GLY A 94 -41.28 0.43 9.91
C GLY A 94 -41.16 -0.54 8.74
N LEU A 95 -42.29 -0.88 8.09
CA LEU A 95 -42.30 -1.75 6.91
C LEU A 95 -41.68 -1.07 5.68
N PHE A 96 -41.96 0.20 5.45
CA PHE A 96 -41.36 0.97 4.35
C PHE A 96 -39.82 1.06 4.47
N ILE A 97 -39.30 1.40 5.66
CA ILE A 97 -37.85 1.48 5.91
C ILE A 97 -37.22 0.08 5.82
N GLY A 98 -37.88 -0.96 6.35
CA GLY A 98 -37.43 -2.34 6.24
C GLY A 98 -37.30 -2.82 4.79
N GLN A 99 -38.32 -2.57 3.96
CA GLN A 99 -38.29 -2.89 2.53
C GLN A 99 -37.19 -2.12 1.79
N LEU A 100 -37.02 -0.83 2.07
CA LEU A 100 -35.97 0.00 1.48
C LEU A 100 -34.57 -0.56 1.81
N MET A 101 -34.35 -0.94 3.08
CA MET A 101 -33.08 -1.55 3.51
C MET A 101 -32.82 -2.89 2.82
N VAL A 102 -33.83 -3.77 2.72
CA VAL A 102 -33.72 -5.03 1.98
C VAL A 102 -33.40 -4.81 0.50
N LEU A 103 -34.05 -3.84 -0.15
CA LEU A 103 -33.80 -3.51 -1.55
C LEU A 103 -32.36 -3.01 -1.76
N VAL A 104 -31.86 -2.12 -0.90
CA VAL A 104 -30.48 -1.62 -0.95
C VAL A 104 -29.47 -2.76 -0.78
N VAL A 105 -29.65 -3.61 0.24
CA VAL A 105 -28.78 -4.78 0.48
C VAL A 105 -28.79 -5.74 -0.73
N LEU A 106 -29.97 -6.01 -1.29
CA LEU A 106 -30.10 -6.89 -2.46
C LEU A 106 -29.47 -6.28 -3.71
N THR A 107 -29.59 -4.97 -3.94
CA THR A 107 -28.90 -4.28 -5.05
C THR A 107 -27.39 -4.35 -4.90
N ILE A 108 -26.84 -4.11 -3.70
CA ILE A 108 -25.40 -4.24 -3.42
C ILE A 108 -24.93 -5.69 -3.65
N PHE A 109 -25.70 -6.67 -3.19
CA PHE A 109 -25.40 -8.10 -3.36
C PHE A 109 -25.44 -8.53 -4.84
N VAL A 110 -26.43 -8.09 -5.61
CA VAL A 110 -26.54 -8.37 -7.05
C VAL A 110 -25.38 -7.73 -7.81
N MET A 111 -25.00 -6.48 -7.49
CA MET A 111 -23.83 -5.83 -8.12
C MET A 111 -22.52 -6.55 -7.77
N GLY A 112 -22.32 -6.95 -6.51
CA GLY A 112 -21.14 -7.70 -6.08
C GLY A 112 -21.03 -9.09 -6.71
N THR A 113 -22.15 -9.82 -6.80
CA THR A 113 -22.20 -11.13 -7.46
C THR A 113 -22.04 -11.02 -8.98
N TRP A 114 -22.63 -10.01 -9.63
CA TRP A 114 -22.45 -9.79 -11.07
C TRP A 114 -21.02 -9.37 -11.44
N ALA A 115 -20.36 -8.55 -10.61
CA ALA A 115 -18.95 -8.21 -10.77
C ALA A 115 -18.04 -9.46 -10.65
N ARG A 116 -18.28 -10.32 -9.66
CA ARG A 116 -17.60 -11.63 -9.54
C ARG A 116 -17.90 -12.55 -10.72
N TRP A 117 -19.13 -12.60 -11.22
CA TRP A 117 -19.50 -13.46 -12.34
C TRP A 117 -18.92 -12.99 -13.67
N ARG A 118 -18.89 -11.67 -13.92
CA ARG A 118 -18.29 -11.06 -15.11
C ARG A 118 -16.77 -11.29 -15.16
N THR A 119 -16.07 -11.17 -14.03
CA THR A 119 -14.62 -11.46 -13.93
C THR A 119 -14.32 -12.94 -14.15
N VAL A 120 -15.13 -13.86 -13.61
CA VAL A 120 -15.00 -15.31 -13.87
C VAL A 120 -15.32 -15.67 -15.34
N ARG A 121 -16.33 -15.05 -15.96
CA ARG A 121 -16.65 -15.26 -17.39
C ARG A 121 -15.57 -14.72 -18.33
N ALA A 122 -14.93 -13.59 -18.00
CA ALA A 122 -13.79 -13.08 -18.75
C ALA A 122 -12.62 -14.08 -18.75
N ARG A 123 -12.30 -14.66 -17.58
CA ARG A 123 -11.28 -15.72 -17.44
C ARG A 123 -11.65 -16.99 -18.21
N ARG A 124 -12.92 -17.41 -18.22
CA ARG A 124 -13.36 -18.57 -19.03
C ARG A 124 -13.30 -18.33 -20.54
N LYS A 125 -13.59 -17.12 -21.04
CA LYS A 125 -13.42 -16.80 -22.48
C LYS A 125 -11.95 -16.78 -22.90
N ALA A 126 -11.04 -16.34 -22.03
CA ALA A 126 -9.60 -16.42 -22.28
C ALA A 126 -9.08 -17.88 -22.34
N GLY A 127 -9.60 -18.77 -21.48
CA GLY A 127 -9.24 -20.19 -21.49
C GLY A 127 -9.82 -20.99 -22.67
N ALA A 128 -10.92 -20.54 -23.29
CA ALA A 128 -11.63 -21.30 -24.32
C ALA A 128 -11.02 -21.22 -25.74
N TYR A 129 -10.01 -20.36 -25.96
CA TYR A 129 -9.30 -20.24 -27.25
C TYR A 129 -7.96 -21.00 -27.29
N ALA A 130 -7.52 -21.58 -26.17
CA ALA A 130 -6.30 -22.39 -26.11
C ALA A 130 -6.60 -23.87 -26.44
N ARG A 131 -6.84 -24.18 -27.71
CA ARG A 131 -6.63 -25.55 -28.21
C ARG A 131 -5.12 -25.80 -28.31
N PRO A 132 -4.57 -26.90 -27.76
CA PRO A 132 -3.18 -27.24 -28.02
C PRO A 132 -3.02 -27.58 -29.52
N ALA A 133 -2.17 -26.83 -30.21
CA ALA A 133 -1.63 -27.30 -31.48
C ALA A 133 -0.64 -28.45 -31.19
N PRO A 134 -0.59 -29.52 -32.02
CA PRO A 134 0.43 -30.54 -31.88
C PRO A 134 1.83 -29.92 -32.01
N ALA A 135 2.74 -30.29 -31.11
CA ALA A 135 4.12 -29.80 -31.17
C ALA A 135 4.82 -30.26 -32.46
N PRO A 136 5.67 -29.43 -33.09
CA PRO A 136 6.55 -29.90 -34.17
C PRO A 136 7.50 -30.96 -33.65
N ILE A 137 7.61 -32.07 -34.36
CA ILE A 137 8.59 -33.13 -34.07
C ILE A 137 10.00 -32.56 -34.34
N PRO A 138 10.96 -32.65 -33.41
CA PRO A 138 12.33 -32.25 -33.69
C PRO A 138 12.95 -33.19 -34.72
N ALA A 139 13.55 -32.62 -35.78
CA ALA A 139 14.25 -33.40 -36.80
C ALA A 139 15.51 -34.07 -36.21
N PRO A 140 15.85 -35.31 -36.62
CA PRO A 140 17.00 -36.01 -36.10
C PRO A 140 18.32 -35.38 -36.58
N VAL A 141 19.25 -35.18 -35.65
CA VAL A 141 20.66 -34.92 -35.98
C VAL A 141 21.29 -36.24 -36.44
N PRO A 142 21.96 -36.30 -37.60
CA PRO A 142 22.62 -37.52 -38.04
C PRO A 142 23.95 -37.73 -37.30
N GLU A 143 24.11 -38.90 -36.68
CA GLU A 143 25.42 -39.39 -36.21
C GLU A 143 26.32 -39.78 -37.39
N PRO A 144 27.64 -39.60 -37.24
CA PRO A 144 28.64 -40.51 -37.80
C PRO A 144 29.31 -41.34 -36.70
N THR A 145 29.35 -42.66 -36.88
CA THR A 145 29.96 -43.66 -35.99
C THR A 145 31.49 -43.79 -36.23
N PRO A 146 32.28 -44.69 -35.58
CA PRO A 146 33.57 -44.31 -35.00
C PRO A 146 34.80 -44.87 -35.74
N ALA A 147 36.00 -44.43 -35.33
CA ALA A 147 37.28 -45.07 -35.70
C ALA A 147 38.25 -45.13 -34.52
N GLN A 148 38.98 -46.25 -34.38
CA GLN A 148 39.97 -46.50 -33.33
C GLN A 148 41.41 -46.40 -33.86
N LEU A 149 42.30 -45.86 -33.01
CA LEU A 149 43.71 -46.24 -32.75
C LEU A 149 44.60 -46.84 -33.87
N GLU A 150 45.79 -46.23 -34.08
CA GLU A 150 47.06 -46.98 -34.14
C GLU A 150 48.29 -46.09 -33.75
N VAL A 151 49.46 -46.72 -33.50
CA VAL A 151 50.57 -46.22 -32.64
C VAL A 151 51.94 -46.28 -33.37
N PRO A 152 52.99 -45.51 -32.95
CA PRO A 152 54.28 -46.14 -32.60
C PRO A 152 55.07 -45.50 -31.43
N VAL A 153 56.15 -46.16 -30.96
CA VAL A 153 56.86 -45.96 -29.66
C VAL A 153 58.41 -45.94 -29.80
N GLN A 154 59.14 -45.22 -28.90
CA GLN A 154 60.50 -45.47 -28.28
C GLN A 154 61.31 -44.13 -28.11
N ARG A 155 61.73 -43.61 -26.92
CA ARG A 155 62.72 -43.98 -25.84
C ARG A 155 64.21 -43.72 -26.22
N PRO A 156 65.21 -43.36 -25.33
CA PRO A 156 65.26 -42.95 -23.90
C PRO A 156 66.05 -41.61 -23.59
N ALA A 157 66.43 -41.36 -22.32
CA ALA A 157 67.09 -40.13 -21.78
C ALA A 157 68.63 -40.21 -21.59
N PRO A 158 69.29 -39.10 -21.16
CA PRO A 158 70.36 -39.18 -20.14
C PRO A 158 70.33 -38.08 -19.04
N GLU A 159 71.26 -38.19 -18.06
CA GLU A 159 71.33 -37.47 -16.77
C GLU A 159 72.69 -36.66 -16.63
N PRO A 160 73.26 -36.26 -15.45
CA PRO A 160 73.53 -34.82 -15.15
C PRO A 160 75.00 -34.42 -14.82
N THR A 161 75.37 -33.12 -14.81
CA THR A 161 76.64 -32.62 -14.18
C THR A 161 76.67 -31.10 -13.79
N GLU A 162 77.03 -30.84 -12.51
CA GLU A 162 77.76 -29.69 -11.87
C GLU A 162 77.26 -28.21 -11.74
N LEU A 163 77.88 -27.53 -10.74
CA LEU A 163 77.67 -26.21 -10.07
C LEU A 163 78.96 -25.35 -10.15
N PRO A 164 79.09 -24.11 -9.58
CA PRO A 164 78.17 -22.98 -9.31
C PRO A 164 78.71 -21.72 -10.10
N PRO A 165 79.08 -20.51 -9.56
CA PRO A 165 78.60 -19.63 -8.46
C PRO A 165 78.40 -18.11 -8.82
N ALA A 166 77.76 -17.36 -7.89
CA ALA A 166 77.80 -15.89 -7.66
C ALA A 166 77.35 -14.92 -8.81
N GLU A 167 76.78 -13.73 -8.60
CA GLU A 167 76.41 -12.88 -7.44
C GLU A 167 75.34 -11.89 -7.98
N THR A 168 74.18 -11.58 -7.38
CA THR A 168 73.95 -10.65 -6.25
C THR A 168 72.42 -10.54 -6.01
N GLU A 169 72.01 -10.25 -4.77
CA GLU A 169 70.64 -9.94 -4.31
C GLU A 169 70.01 -8.63 -4.88
N PRO A 170 68.71 -8.29 -4.62
CA PRO A 170 67.75 -8.94 -3.70
C PRO A 170 66.39 -9.37 -4.29
N GLN A 171 65.77 -10.33 -3.60
CA GLN A 171 64.40 -10.78 -3.81
C GLN A 171 63.37 -9.89 -3.08
N GLN A 172 62.13 -9.89 -3.54
CA GLN A 172 61.00 -9.95 -2.60
C GLN A 172 59.96 -10.95 -3.14
N PRO A 173 59.83 -12.15 -2.53
CA PRO A 173 59.05 -13.24 -3.10
C PRO A 173 57.59 -13.25 -2.63
N ALA A 174 56.69 -13.61 -3.54
CA ALA A 174 55.46 -14.28 -3.15
C ALA A 174 55.76 -15.75 -2.87
N SER A 175 55.38 -16.26 -1.70
CA SER A 175 54.60 -17.50 -1.56
C SER A 175 54.34 -17.83 -0.09
N ALA A 176 53.21 -18.49 0.16
CA ALA A 176 52.72 -18.77 1.48
C ALA A 176 53.41 -19.95 2.17
N THR A 177 53.46 -19.87 3.51
CA THR A 177 52.93 -20.86 4.48
C THR A 177 53.92 -21.16 5.59
N LEU A 178 53.58 -20.78 6.82
CA LEU A 178 53.76 -21.63 8.01
C LEU A 178 52.88 -21.08 9.14
N ALA A 179 52.31 -21.98 9.94
CA ALA A 179 51.22 -21.66 10.86
C ALA A 179 51.72 -21.17 12.23
N ALA A 180 51.23 -20.01 12.69
CA ALA A 180 50.95 -19.70 14.09
C ALA A 180 50.05 -18.45 14.20
N ASP A 181 49.12 -18.45 15.16
CA ASP A 181 48.35 -17.29 15.65
C ASP A 181 47.52 -16.41 14.67
N SER A 182 46.72 -17.04 13.81
CA SER A 182 45.58 -16.37 13.13
C SER A 182 44.29 -16.29 13.98
N LYS A 183 44.37 -16.42 15.32
CA LYS A 183 43.21 -16.51 16.22
C LYS A 183 42.44 -15.20 16.45
N ARG A 184 42.80 -14.10 15.75
CA ARG A 184 42.13 -12.79 15.83
C ARG A 184 41.48 -12.28 14.55
N VAL A 185 41.58 -13.00 13.42
CA VAL A 185 40.98 -12.57 12.13
C VAL A 185 39.72 -13.38 11.76
N ALA A 186 39.39 -14.45 12.49
CA ALA A 186 38.12 -15.19 12.29
C ALA A 186 36.86 -14.53 12.92
N GLY A 187 36.92 -13.23 13.26
CA GLY A 187 35.82 -12.48 13.88
C GLY A 187 34.92 -11.78 12.87
N TRP A 188 35.51 -11.01 11.95
CA TRP A 188 34.78 -10.10 11.05
C TRP A 188 33.97 -10.81 9.97
N GLU A 189 34.39 -11.99 9.50
CA GLU A 189 33.71 -12.72 8.42
C GLU A 189 32.42 -13.44 8.86
N ARG A 190 32.27 -13.76 10.16
CA ARG A 190 31.11 -14.53 10.65
C ARG A 190 29.81 -13.72 10.74
N ASN A 191 29.89 -12.39 10.74
CA ASN A 191 28.72 -11.50 10.78
C ASN A 191 28.40 -10.84 9.42
N ARG A 192 28.76 -11.48 8.30
CA ARG A 192 28.08 -11.21 7.02
C ARG A 192 26.69 -11.86 7.06
N ALA A 193 25.78 -11.25 7.82
CA ALA A 193 24.36 -11.59 7.82
C ALA A 193 23.81 -11.34 6.41
N THR A 194 23.77 -12.40 5.61
CA THR A 194 23.38 -12.36 4.20
C THR A 194 21.98 -11.78 4.08
N ALA A 195 21.81 -10.80 3.20
CA ALA A 195 20.47 -10.33 2.86
C ALA A 195 19.69 -11.51 2.24
N ALA A 196 18.55 -11.84 2.82
CA ALA A 196 17.82 -13.07 2.54
C ALA A 196 16.33 -12.78 2.34
N LEU A 197 15.79 -13.29 1.24
CA LEU A 197 14.36 -13.32 0.97
C LEU A 197 13.87 -14.75 1.16
N ILE A 198 12.86 -14.97 2.00
CA ILE A 198 12.34 -16.32 2.25
C ILE A 198 10.83 -16.33 2.01
N LEU A 199 10.39 -17.22 1.11
CA LEU A 199 8.97 -17.54 0.92
C LEU A 199 8.59 -18.65 1.89
N ALA A 200 7.72 -18.37 2.85
CA ALA A 200 7.38 -19.33 3.89
C ALA A 200 5.94 -19.20 4.44
N PRO A 201 5.33 -20.32 4.90
CA PRO A 201 4.06 -20.28 5.62
C PRO A 201 4.15 -19.52 6.96
N PRO A 202 3.02 -19.05 7.54
CA PRO A 202 3.02 -18.20 8.73
C PRO A 202 3.83 -18.74 9.92
N ALA A 203 3.67 -20.01 10.29
CA ALA A 203 4.38 -20.61 11.43
C ALA A 203 5.91 -20.63 11.24
N THR A 204 6.37 -20.86 10.01
CA THR A 204 7.80 -20.81 9.66
C THR A 204 8.30 -19.37 9.70
N ARG A 205 7.55 -18.40 9.13
CA ARG A 205 7.93 -16.98 9.20
C ARG A 205 8.03 -16.48 10.63
N HIS A 206 7.04 -16.78 11.46
CA HIS A 206 7.06 -16.47 12.89
C HIS A 206 8.36 -16.98 13.54
N THR A 207 8.66 -18.27 13.38
CA THR A 207 9.85 -18.88 14.00
C THR A 207 11.14 -18.22 13.52
N THR A 208 11.27 -18.00 12.21
CA THR A 208 12.46 -17.39 11.61
C THR A 208 12.62 -15.91 12.02
N ALA A 209 11.52 -15.14 12.06
CA ALA A 209 11.54 -13.74 12.50
C ALA A 209 11.88 -13.60 13.99
N THR A 210 11.20 -14.37 14.86
CA THR A 210 11.48 -14.40 16.31
C THR A 210 12.94 -14.75 16.58
N GLN A 211 13.51 -15.71 15.84
CA GLN A 211 14.93 -16.06 15.97
C GLN A 211 15.85 -14.93 15.48
N ALA A 212 15.60 -14.35 14.30
CA ALA A 212 16.40 -13.24 13.76
C ALA A 212 16.38 -11.98 14.65
N VAL A 213 15.27 -11.70 15.37
CA VAL A 213 15.20 -10.60 16.35
C VAL A 213 15.99 -10.89 17.62
N ARG A 214 16.10 -12.17 18.02
CA ARG A 214 16.93 -12.62 19.16
C ARG A 214 18.41 -12.60 18.81
N ASP A 215 18.78 -12.94 17.59
CA ASP A 215 20.17 -13.02 17.10
C ASP A 215 20.75 -11.65 16.66
N ALA A 216 19.95 -10.58 16.65
CA ALA A 216 20.43 -9.25 16.30
C ALA A 216 21.24 -8.62 17.46
N ASP A 217 22.57 -8.68 17.45
CA ASP A 217 23.38 -8.04 18.51
C ASP A 217 23.22 -6.51 18.57
N GLY A 218 22.96 -5.88 17.41
CA GLY A 218 22.83 -4.43 17.23
C GLY A 218 21.39 -3.90 17.33
N PRO A 219 21.16 -2.63 16.94
CA PRO A 219 19.81 -2.09 16.81
C PRO A 219 18.99 -2.84 15.74
N ALA A 220 17.66 -2.81 15.85
CA ALA A 220 16.79 -3.54 14.92
C ALA A 220 15.52 -2.77 14.51
N LEU A 221 15.09 -3.00 13.27
CA LEU A 221 13.76 -2.64 12.76
C LEU A 221 12.99 -3.93 12.48
N VAL A 222 11.85 -4.11 13.13
CA VAL A 222 10.98 -5.28 12.98
C VAL A 222 9.66 -4.85 12.38
N VAL A 223 9.37 -5.25 11.14
CA VAL A 223 8.03 -5.15 10.53
C VAL A 223 7.37 -6.52 10.66
N THR A 224 6.11 -6.58 11.10
CA THR A 224 5.38 -7.86 11.18
C THR A 224 3.85 -7.71 11.21
N SER A 225 3.16 -8.76 10.75
CA SER A 225 1.71 -8.95 10.93
C SER A 225 1.33 -9.69 12.21
N ASP A 226 2.31 -10.19 12.97
CA ASP A 226 2.11 -11.08 14.12
C ASP A 226 2.56 -10.40 15.43
N PRO A 227 1.61 -9.95 16.27
CA PRO A 227 1.89 -9.38 17.59
C PRO A 227 2.68 -10.30 18.53
N ALA A 228 2.69 -11.63 18.30
CA ALA A 228 3.43 -12.57 19.12
C ALA A 228 4.95 -12.34 19.03
N ILE A 229 5.47 -11.97 17.85
CA ILE A 229 6.91 -11.66 17.68
C ILE A 229 7.32 -10.52 18.61
N TRP A 230 6.49 -9.47 18.73
CA TRP A 230 6.74 -8.38 19.69
C TRP A 230 6.69 -8.88 21.13
N SER A 231 5.63 -9.59 21.53
CA SER A 231 5.45 -10.01 22.93
C SER A 231 6.54 -10.98 23.41
N GLU A 232 7.02 -11.86 22.54
CA GLU A 232 8.05 -12.87 22.82
C GLU A 232 9.50 -12.35 22.83
N THR A 233 9.75 -11.17 22.23
CA THR A 233 11.13 -10.67 22.05
C THR A 233 11.38 -9.33 22.74
N LYS A 234 10.35 -8.51 23.00
CA LYS A 234 10.49 -7.18 23.62
C LYS A 234 11.31 -7.17 24.92
N ASP A 235 11.14 -8.18 25.79
CA ASP A 235 11.78 -8.19 27.12
C ASP A 235 13.25 -8.65 27.04
N ALA A 236 13.64 -9.31 25.95
CA ALA A 236 15.05 -9.54 25.63
C ALA A 236 15.66 -8.29 25.00
N ARG A 237 14.98 -7.66 24.04
CA ARG A 237 15.42 -6.41 23.38
C ARG A 237 15.60 -5.25 24.35
N ALA A 238 14.72 -5.11 25.34
CA ALA A 238 14.78 -4.07 26.37
C ALA A 238 16.03 -4.14 27.28
N LYS A 239 16.80 -5.24 27.22
CA LYS A 239 18.10 -5.37 27.91
C LYS A 239 19.27 -4.82 27.08
N LEU A 240 19.06 -4.61 25.78
CA LEU A 240 20.08 -4.13 24.83
C LEU A 240 19.91 -2.63 24.53
N GLY A 241 18.68 -2.14 24.50
CA GLY A 241 18.37 -0.73 24.23
C GLY A 241 16.87 -0.40 24.35
N PRO A 242 16.46 0.84 24.03
CA PRO A 242 15.06 1.24 24.09
C PRO A 242 14.20 0.45 23.09
N VAL A 243 13.06 -0.06 23.55
CA VAL A 243 12.07 -0.76 22.71
C VAL A 243 10.90 0.16 22.40
N LEU A 244 10.71 0.44 21.12
CA LEU A 244 9.62 1.26 20.60
C LEU A 244 8.62 0.38 19.86
N LEU A 245 7.33 0.67 20.01
CA LEU A 245 6.25 -0.01 19.30
C LEU A 245 5.40 1.01 18.55
N TYR A 246 5.40 0.95 17.23
CA TYR A 246 4.44 1.64 16.38
C TYR A 246 3.35 0.65 15.95
N ASP A 247 2.20 0.76 16.61
CA ASP A 247 1.02 -0.10 16.44
C ASP A 247 -0.24 0.79 16.37
N PRO A 248 -0.44 1.55 15.29
CA PRO A 248 -1.53 2.52 15.19
C PRO A 248 -2.92 1.86 15.21
N SER A 249 -3.03 0.57 14.86
CA SER A 249 -4.28 -0.20 14.89
C SER A 249 -4.60 -0.85 16.25
N HIS A 250 -3.70 -0.80 17.24
CA HIS A 250 -3.85 -1.44 18.56
C HIS A 250 -3.94 -2.98 18.53
N LEU A 251 -3.07 -3.63 17.75
CA LEU A 251 -2.96 -5.09 17.65
C LEU A 251 -2.18 -5.74 18.81
N CYS A 252 -1.30 -5.00 19.49
CA CYS A 252 -0.53 -5.50 20.63
C CYS A 252 -1.23 -5.18 21.98
N ASP A 253 -1.17 -6.08 22.95
CA ASP A 253 -1.70 -5.80 24.30
C ASP A 253 -0.70 -5.00 25.14
N THR A 254 -0.84 -3.67 25.09
CA THR A 254 -0.06 -2.67 25.84
C THR A 254 -0.76 -1.31 25.74
N PRO A 255 -0.54 -0.36 26.68
CA PRO A 255 -0.85 1.05 26.47
C PRO A 255 0.32 1.84 25.83
N ALA A 256 1.56 1.37 25.97
CA ALA A 256 2.75 2.08 25.55
C ALA A 256 3.00 1.93 24.04
N ARG A 257 2.75 2.99 23.27
CA ARG A 257 3.01 3.09 21.83
C ARG A 257 3.72 4.39 21.48
N LEU A 258 4.56 4.30 20.46
CA LEU A 258 5.21 5.42 19.80
C LEU A 258 4.16 6.28 19.07
N HIS A 259 4.16 7.59 19.33
CA HIS A 259 3.51 8.57 18.49
C HIS A 259 4.53 9.13 17.50
N TRP A 260 4.20 9.09 16.22
CA TRP A 260 5.07 9.51 15.14
C TRP A 260 4.30 10.31 14.08
N SER A 261 4.63 11.59 13.94
CA SER A 261 4.04 12.48 12.93
C SER A 261 4.76 12.30 11.59
N PRO A 262 4.08 11.90 10.49
CA PRO A 262 4.75 11.69 9.20
C PRO A 262 5.35 12.96 8.57
N SER A 263 4.93 14.15 8.99
CA SER A 263 5.53 15.43 8.58
C SER A 263 6.89 15.74 9.25
N THR A 264 7.33 14.97 10.25
CA THR A 264 8.61 15.20 10.92
C THR A 264 9.79 15.09 9.93
N GLY A 265 10.65 16.11 9.91
CA GLY A 265 11.81 16.20 9.02
C GLY A 265 11.48 16.60 7.58
N CYS A 266 10.20 16.87 7.25
CA CYS A 266 9.79 17.27 5.91
C CYS A 266 10.05 18.76 5.62
N GLU A 267 10.70 19.49 6.52
CA GLU A 267 11.35 20.77 6.23
C GLU A 267 12.41 20.62 5.11
N ASP A 268 13.08 19.47 5.06
CA ASP A 268 13.89 19.07 3.90
C ASP A 268 13.01 18.51 2.77
N LYS A 269 13.19 19.05 1.55
CA LYS A 269 12.44 18.65 0.35
C LYS A 269 12.73 17.20 -0.06
N ALA A 270 13.93 16.69 0.14
CA ALA A 270 14.26 15.31 -0.21
C ALA A 270 13.56 14.31 0.74
N THR A 271 13.57 14.59 2.04
CA THR A 271 12.84 13.84 3.05
C THR A 271 11.32 13.93 2.84
N ALA A 272 10.78 15.09 2.48
CA ALA A 272 9.37 15.24 2.13
C ALA A 272 8.96 14.42 0.88
N ALA A 273 9.84 14.34 -0.13
CA ALA A 273 9.62 13.51 -1.31
C ALA A 273 9.62 12.02 -0.96
N SER A 274 10.70 11.51 -0.34
CA SER A 274 10.82 10.11 0.09
C SER A 274 9.65 9.68 1.00
N ARG A 275 9.22 10.57 1.91
CA ARG A 275 8.02 10.37 2.74
C ARG A 275 6.75 10.20 1.91
N ALA A 276 6.53 11.06 0.91
CA ALA A 276 5.36 10.98 0.04
C ALA A 276 5.38 9.71 -0.82
N THR A 277 6.54 9.33 -1.37
CA THR A 277 6.71 8.07 -2.12
C THR A 277 6.34 6.87 -1.26
N ALA A 278 6.79 6.83 0.01
CA ALA A 278 6.50 5.74 0.93
C ALA A 278 5.02 5.70 1.40
N LEU A 279 4.40 6.85 1.67
CA LEU A 279 2.96 6.95 2.00
C LEU A 279 2.06 6.51 0.83
N LEU A 280 2.41 6.88 -0.41
CA LEU A 280 1.61 6.52 -1.59
C LEU A 280 1.89 5.10 -2.10
N GLY A 281 3.07 4.54 -1.82
CA GLY A 281 3.52 3.22 -2.29
C GLY A 281 2.45 2.12 -2.21
N PRO A 282 1.77 1.92 -1.07
CA PRO A 282 0.69 0.93 -0.93
C PRO A 282 -0.46 1.06 -1.93
N VAL A 283 -0.85 2.29 -2.30
CA VAL A 283 -1.99 2.56 -3.19
C VAL A 283 -1.59 2.90 -4.64
N ARG A 284 -0.29 3.11 -4.91
CA ARG A 284 0.20 3.62 -6.20
C ARG A 284 -0.22 2.70 -7.36
N PRO A 285 -0.84 3.23 -8.43
CA PRO A 285 -1.18 2.42 -9.60
C PRO A 285 0.09 1.96 -10.33
N THR A 286 0.08 0.70 -10.78
CA THR A 286 1.23 0.04 -11.43
C THR A 286 1.18 0.11 -12.96
N ALA A 287 0.06 0.54 -13.55
CA ALA A 287 -0.06 0.69 -15.00
C ALA A 287 0.72 1.92 -15.49
N LYS A 288 1.35 1.81 -16.68
CA LYS A 288 2.13 2.91 -17.26
C LYS A 288 1.29 4.14 -17.61
N VAL A 289 0.01 3.93 -17.97
CA VAL A 289 -0.96 5.00 -18.27
C VAL A 289 -1.22 5.91 -17.07
N ASP A 290 -1.16 5.36 -15.85
CA ASP A 290 -1.51 6.07 -14.61
C ASP A 290 -0.30 6.75 -13.95
N GLN A 291 0.92 6.62 -14.47
CA GLN A 291 2.11 7.21 -13.83
C GLN A 291 2.00 8.74 -13.72
N ALA A 292 1.52 9.40 -14.78
CA ALA A 292 1.37 10.85 -14.78
C ALA A 292 0.36 11.39 -13.75
N MET A 293 -0.59 10.58 -13.25
CA MET A 293 -1.44 10.98 -12.11
C MET A 293 -0.80 10.63 -10.76
N ALA A 294 -0.01 9.55 -10.69
CA ALA A 294 0.72 9.17 -9.50
C ALA A 294 1.81 10.20 -9.14
N ASP A 295 2.49 10.74 -10.16
CA ASP A 295 3.52 11.77 -10.00
C ASP A 295 2.91 13.12 -9.54
N VAL A 296 1.67 13.42 -9.96
CA VAL A 296 0.88 14.54 -9.43
C VAL A 296 0.49 14.29 -7.97
N ALA A 297 0.01 13.09 -7.62
CA ALA A 297 -0.35 12.75 -6.24
C ALA A 297 0.87 12.85 -5.30
N GLU A 298 2.03 12.37 -5.74
CA GLU A 298 3.30 12.51 -5.03
C GLU A 298 3.71 13.98 -4.87
N THR A 299 3.51 14.80 -5.91
CA THR A 299 3.75 16.24 -5.87
C THR A 299 2.82 16.97 -4.91
N LEU A 300 1.53 16.63 -4.88
CA LEU A 300 0.57 17.17 -3.90
C LEU A 300 0.99 16.78 -2.48
N LEU A 301 1.21 15.48 -2.21
CA LEU A 301 1.50 14.99 -0.87
C LEU A 301 2.83 15.51 -0.31
N ARG A 302 3.92 15.51 -1.10
CA ARG A 302 5.22 16.05 -0.63
C ARG A 302 5.14 17.54 -0.33
N SER A 303 4.36 18.29 -1.13
CA SER A 303 4.13 19.72 -0.91
C SER A 303 3.29 19.96 0.36
N TYR A 304 2.27 19.15 0.63
CA TYR A 304 1.49 19.21 1.87
C TYR A 304 2.31 18.84 3.10
N LEU A 305 3.15 17.81 3.03
CA LEU A 305 4.08 17.42 4.10
C LEU A 305 5.06 18.55 4.41
N HIS A 306 5.68 19.13 3.38
CA HIS A 306 6.61 20.25 3.52
C HIS A 306 5.92 21.50 4.09
N ALA A 307 4.75 21.85 3.57
CA ALA A 307 3.94 22.97 4.07
C ALA A 307 3.50 22.81 5.54
N ALA A 308 3.26 21.57 5.98
CA ALA A 308 2.95 21.30 7.38
C ALA A 308 4.19 21.42 8.27
N ALA A 309 5.33 20.89 7.82
CA ALA A 309 6.58 20.91 8.56
C ALA A 309 7.13 22.34 8.78
N VAL A 310 7.30 23.13 7.71
CA VAL A 310 7.86 24.49 7.81
C VAL A 310 7.01 25.44 8.65
N GLU A 311 5.70 25.18 8.73
CA GLU A 311 4.75 25.94 9.53
C GLU A 311 4.47 25.34 10.93
N GLY A 312 5.05 24.20 11.28
CA GLY A 312 4.78 23.50 12.54
C GLY A 312 3.33 23.04 12.70
N LYS A 313 2.59 22.80 11.61
CA LYS A 313 1.20 22.32 11.63
C LYS A 313 1.13 20.82 11.90
N ALA A 314 0.22 20.42 12.79
CA ALA A 314 -0.05 19.02 13.09
C ALA A 314 -0.53 18.24 11.84
N PHE A 315 -0.21 16.95 11.76
CA PHE A 315 -0.45 16.11 10.57
C PHE A 315 -1.93 16.05 10.10
N ARG A 316 -2.89 16.30 11.00
CA ARG A 316 -4.32 16.47 10.65
C ARG A 316 -4.57 17.54 9.58
N HIS A 317 -3.70 18.54 9.44
CA HIS A 317 -3.80 19.55 8.37
C HIS A 317 -3.42 18.94 7.01
N VAL A 318 -2.41 18.07 6.94
CA VAL A 318 -2.06 17.30 5.73
C VAL A 318 -3.22 16.42 5.31
N HIS A 319 -3.86 15.71 6.25
CA HIS A 319 -5.05 14.91 5.95
C HIS A 319 -6.18 15.78 5.38
N ARG A 320 -6.48 16.93 6.00
CA ARG A 320 -7.52 17.86 5.52
C ARG A 320 -7.22 18.40 4.11
N TRP A 321 -5.97 18.74 3.81
CA TRP A 321 -5.54 19.15 2.48
C TRP A 321 -5.61 18.01 1.45
N ALA A 322 -5.31 16.77 1.86
CA ALA A 322 -5.49 15.57 1.05
C ALA A 322 -6.97 15.26 0.75
N GLN A 323 -7.91 15.69 1.59
CA GLN A 323 -9.36 15.66 1.30
C GLN A 323 -9.84 16.86 0.43
N GLY A 324 -8.93 17.60 -0.22
CA GLY A 324 -9.25 18.76 -1.07
C GLY A 324 -9.70 20.01 -0.30
N SER A 325 -9.75 19.95 1.02
CA SER A 325 -10.26 21.03 1.88
C SER A 325 -9.17 22.00 2.32
N GLN A 326 -9.39 23.30 2.11
CA GLN A 326 -8.47 24.39 2.52
C GLN A 326 -7.06 24.26 1.93
N VAL A 327 -6.92 23.68 0.73
CA VAL A 327 -5.64 23.45 0.04
C VAL A 327 -4.83 24.73 -0.16
N GLN A 328 -5.49 25.88 -0.35
CA GLN A 328 -4.86 27.19 -0.47
C GLN A 328 -4.09 27.63 0.79
N ASP A 329 -4.37 27.03 1.97
CA ASP A 329 -3.56 27.25 3.17
C ASP A 329 -2.15 26.65 3.05
N ALA A 330 -1.99 25.55 2.31
CA ALA A 330 -0.69 24.92 2.07
C ALA A 330 0.13 25.75 1.09
N VAL A 331 -0.49 26.18 -0.02
CA VAL A 331 0.09 27.12 -0.99
C VAL A 331 0.56 28.40 -0.29
N ARG A 332 -0.30 28.99 0.55
CA ARG A 332 0.01 30.20 1.33
C ARG A 332 1.18 29.98 2.28
N ALA A 333 1.20 28.89 3.05
CA ALA A 333 2.30 28.56 3.95
C ALA A 333 3.64 28.46 3.17
N LEU A 334 3.66 27.75 2.04
CA LEU A 334 4.85 27.64 1.19
C LEU A 334 5.28 28.96 0.54
N ARG A 335 4.35 29.89 0.30
CA ARG A 335 4.63 31.19 -0.30
C ARG A 335 5.17 32.22 0.71
N THR A 336 4.68 32.20 1.95
CA THR A 336 5.00 33.24 2.94
C THR A 336 6.09 32.84 3.94
N ASN A 337 6.35 31.55 4.11
CA ASN A 337 7.29 31.06 5.11
C ASN A 337 8.74 31.04 4.55
N PRO A 338 9.71 31.77 5.14
CA PRO A 338 11.08 31.85 4.62
C PRO A 338 11.87 30.54 4.73
N LYS A 339 11.36 29.53 5.44
CA LYS A 339 11.94 28.17 5.50
C LYS A 339 11.44 27.26 4.38
N ALA A 340 10.45 27.68 3.59
CA ALA A 340 9.96 26.90 2.47
C ALA A 340 11.03 26.80 1.36
N ALA A 341 11.15 25.62 0.76
CA ALA A 341 12.05 25.39 -0.35
C ALA A 341 11.66 26.26 -1.55
N SER A 342 12.67 26.84 -2.22
CA SER A 342 12.44 27.71 -3.38
C SER A 342 11.59 27.02 -4.45
N GLY A 343 10.59 27.73 -4.96
CA GLY A 343 9.64 27.24 -5.96
C GLY A 343 8.55 26.29 -5.45
N ALA A 344 8.58 25.81 -4.19
CA ALA A 344 7.62 24.82 -3.69
C ALA A 344 6.15 25.29 -3.76
N ALA A 345 5.89 26.58 -3.53
CA ALA A 345 4.55 27.14 -3.67
C ALA A 345 4.03 27.09 -5.13
N GLY A 346 4.88 27.46 -6.10
CA GLY A 346 4.52 27.44 -7.53
C GLY A 346 4.40 26.01 -8.08
N GLU A 347 5.21 25.09 -7.56
CA GLU A 347 5.13 23.66 -7.87
C GLU A 347 3.79 23.06 -7.41
N LEU A 348 3.34 23.40 -6.20
CA LEU A 348 2.02 23.01 -5.70
C LEU A 348 0.89 23.67 -6.50
N GLU A 349 0.97 24.97 -6.80
CA GLU A 349 -0.05 25.66 -7.61
C GLU A 349 -0.17 25.09 -9.03
N ALA A 350 0.95 24.75 -9.67
CA ALA A 350 0.94 24.10 -10.99
C ALA A 350 0.21 22.75 -10.92
N ALA A 351 0.53 21.90 -9.93
CA ALA A 351 -0.14 20.62 -9.72
C ALA A 351 -1.66 20.76 -9.48
N LEU A 352 -2.10 21.86 -8.86
CA LEU A 352 -3.50 22.15 -8.55
C LEU A 352 -4.30 22.78 -9.70
N THR A 353 -3.62 23.30 -10.73
CA THR A 353 -4.26 24.11 -11.79
C THR A 353 -4.10 23.56 -13.21
N SER A 354 -3.01 22.83 -13.52
CA SER A 354 -2.67 22.49 -14.91
C SER A 354 -3.61 21.47 -15.58
N HIS A 355 -4.00 20.41 -14.88
CA HIS A 355 -4.81 19.32 -15.46
C HIS A 355 -5.90 18.87 -14.47
N PRO A 356 -7.13 19.41 -14.55
CA PRO A 356 -8.20 19.14 -13.59
C PRO A 356 -8.47 17.65 -13.36
N GLU A 357 -8.67 16.86 -14.43
CA GLU A 357 -8.93 15.42 -14.32
C GLU A 357 -7.79 14.67 -13.60
N ARG A 358 -6.53 14.92 -14.00
CA ARG A 358 -5.38 14.26 -13.36
C ARG A 358 -5.23 14.66 -11.90
N ARG A 359 -5.45 15.95 -11.59
CA ARG A 359 -5.46 16.48 -10.23
C ARG A 359 -6.54 15.81 -9.39
N ASP A 360 -7.76 15.67 -9.90
CA ASP A 360 -8.89 15.17 -9.12
C ASP A 360 -8.69 13.67 -8.77
N ILE A 361 -8.18 12.86 -9.70
CA ILE A 361 -7.84 11.46 -9.40
C ILE A 361 -6.58 11.38 -8.50
N ALA A 362 -5.59 12.26 -8.67
CA ALA A 362 -4.43 12.34 -7.79
C ALA A 362 -4.79 12.76 -6.35
N GLN A 363 -5.76 13.65 -6.22
CA GLN A 363 -6.34 14.09 -4.96
C GLN A 363 -7.08 12.92 -4.29
N GLU A 364 -7.88 12.16 -5.05
CA GLU A 364 -8.55 10.94 -4.56
C GLU A 364 -7.53 9.88 -4.08
N LEU A 365 -6.44 9.66 -4.83
CA LEU A 365 -5.36 8.74 -4.46
C LEU A 365 -4.69 9.17 -3.14
N THR A 366 -4.45 10.47 -2.97
CA THR A 366 -3.86 11.04 -1.75
C THR A 366 -4.82 10.94 -0.55
N ALA A 367 -6.12 11.22 -0.77
CA ALA A 367 -7.18 11.05 0.21
C ALA A 367 -7.29 9.58 0.66
N ARG A 368 -7.21 8.63 -0.30
CA ARG A 368 -7.29 7.18 -0.03
C ARG A 368 -6.09 6.69 0.77
N ALA A 369 -4.87 7.11 0.44
CA ALA A 369 -3.66 6.80 1.20
C ALA A 369 -3.74 7.25 2.67
N LEU A 370 -4.44 8.35 2.95
CA LEU A 370 -4.56 8.92 4.31
C LEU A 370 -5.91 8.60 4.99
N SER A 371 -6.77 7.79 4.35
CA SER A 371 -8.13 7.50 4.82
C SER A 371 -8.21 6.91 6.23
N VAL A 372 -7.19 6.17 6.66
CA VAL A 372 -7.11 5.59 8.01
C VAL A 372 -7.13 6.64 9.14
N LEU A 373 -6.80 7.90 8.85
CA LEU A 373 -6.79 9.01 9.82
C LEU A 373 -8.21 9.49 10.23
N PHE A 374 -9.27 8.93 9.64
CA PHE A 374 -10.62 9.05 10.21
C PHE A 374 -10.71 8.31 11.56
N THR A 375 -10.01 7.18 11.72
CA THR A 375 -9.94 6.42 12.98
C THR A 375 -9.18 7.22 14.05
N VAL A 376 -9.73 7.26 15.26
CA VAL A 376 -9.24 8.15 16.34
C VAL A 376 -7.83 7.78 16.79
N ASN A 377 -7.59 6.52 17.18
CA ASN A 377 -6.29 6.03 17.63
C ASN A 377 -5.18 6.23 16.59
N VAL A 378 -5.47 5.93 15.31
CA VAL A 378 -4.51 6.12 14.23
C VAL A 378 -4.17 7.61 14.04
N ARG A 379 -5.14 8.51 14.14
CA ARG A 379 -4.89 9.96 14.11
C ARG A 379 -4.09 10.44 15.33
N GLU A 380 -4.39 9.94 16.53
CA GLU A 380 -3.61 10.27 17.72
C GLU A 380 -2.16 9.77 17.59
N SER A 381 -1.93 8.57 17.01
CA SER A 381 -0.59 8.05 16.71
C SER A 381 0.25 8.97 15.80
N CYS A 382 -0.39 9.86 15.04
CA CYS A 382 0.27 10.87 14.21
C CYS A 382 0.46 12.24 14.89
N THR A 383 0.13 12.37 16.18
CA THR A 383 0.40 13.59 16.94
C THR A 383 1.87 13.65 17.34
N PRO A 384 2.54 14.82 17.26
CA PRO A 384 3.93 14.92 17.71
C PRO A 384 4.04 14.77 19.24
N ASN A 385 4.80 13.78 19.70
CA ASN A 385 5.22 13.67 21.10
C ASN A 385 6.74 13.84 21.20
N ARG A 386 7.20 14.70 22.11
CA ARG A 386 8.63 15.04 22.26
C ARG A 386 9.47 13.88 22.81
N SER A 387 8.94 13.08 23.73
CA SER A 387 9.67 11.89 24.22
C SER A 387 9.90 10.91 23.07
N ASP A 388 8.84 10.65 22.32
CA ASP A 388 8.78 9.63 21.28
C ASP A 388 9.69 10.00 20.11
N SER A 389 9.69 11.28 19.69
CA SER A 389 10.64 11.80 18.72
C SER A 389 12.10 11.67 19.19
N LEU A 390 12.41 12.02 20.44
CA LEU A 390 13.79 11.93 20.96
C LEU A 390 14.27 10.46 21.02
N THR A 391 13.44 9.54 21.51
CA THR A 391 13.77 8.11 21.56
C THR A 391 13.88 7.51 20.15
N LEU A 392 13.02 7.90 19.21
CA LEU A 392 13.11 7.47 17.81
C LEU A 392 14.34 8.03 17.10
N ASP A 393 14.83 9.19 17.52
CA ASP A 393 16.05 9.80 16.99
C ASP A 393 17.34 9.19 17.57
N SER A 394 17.28 8.62 18.78
CA SER A 394 18.44 8.02 19.44
C SER A 394 18.54 6.49 19.35
N PHE A 395 17.43 5.75 19.20
CA PHE A 395 17.42 4.28 19.41
C PHE A 395 18.47 3.50 18.62
N VAL A 396 18.81 3.91 17.39
CA VAL A 396 19.84 3.22 16.58
C VAL A 396 21.21 3.31 17.26
N ASN A 397 21.56 4.47 17.83
CA ASN A 397 22.82 4.64 18.58
C ASN A 397 22.77 3.95 19.95
N GLU A 398 21.57 3.75 20.51
CA GLU A 398 21.34 3.13 21.81
C GLU A 398 21.07 1.60 21.73
N GLY A 399 21.31 0.94 20.58
CA GLY A 399 21.09 -0.52 20.42
C GLY A 399 19.61 -0.95 20.46
N GLY A 400 18.70 0.01 20.38
CA GLY A 400 17.26 -0.17 20.55
C GLY A 400 16.56 -0.91 19.41
N THR A 401 15.26 -1.09 19.55
CA THR A 401 14.45 -1.84 18.57
C THR A 401 13.12 -1.16 18.33
N LEU A 402 12.82 -0.87 17.06
CA LEU A 402 11.51 -0.41 16.64
C LEU A 402 10.71 -1.58 16.06
N TYR A 403 9.59 -1.90 16.69
CA TYR A 403 8.57 -2.77 16.13
C TYR A 403 7.51 -1.93 15.41
N VAL A 404 7.18 -2.32 14.18
CA VAL A 404 6.16 -1.74 13.31
C VAL A 404 5.15 -2.84 13.03
N VAL A 405 4.03 -2.82 13.74
CA VAL A 405 3.03 -3.89 13.72
C VAL A 405 1.77 -3.41 12.99
N GLY A 406 1.22 -4.27 12.12
CA GLY A 406 0.08 -3.89 11.28
C GLY A 406 -0.75 -5.05 10.77
N GLU A 407 -1.97 -4.73 10.36
CA GLU A 407 -2.88 -5.70 9.76
C GLU A 407 -2.34 -6.17 8.39
N PRO A 408 -2.34 -7.48 8.09
CA PRO A 408 -1.91 -7.98 6.80
C PRO A 408 -2.98 -7.75 5.72
N ILE A 409 -2.70 -6.86 4.78
CA ILE A 409 -3.62 -6.45 3.70
C ILE A 409 -3.02 -6.79 2.33
N GLU A 410 -3.65 -7.75 1.64
CA GLU A 410 -3.23 -8.21 0.30
C GLU A 410 -3.56 -7.19 -0.81
N ASP A 411 -4.73 -6.55 -0.77
CA ASP A 411 -5.16 -5.53 -1.75
C ASP A 411 -5.49 -4.19 -1.08
N PRO A 412 -4.47 -3.37 -0.76
CA PRO A 412 -4.66 -2.06 -0.15
C PRO A 412 -5.15 -0.99 -1.13
N LYS A 413 -5.33 -1.29 -2.43
CA LYS A 413 -5.70 -0.27 -3.43
C LYS A 413 -7.06 0.36 -3.16
N ALA A 414 -7.97 -0.37 -2.54
CA ALA A 414 -9.26 0.14 -2.08
C ALA A 414 -9.20 0.61 -0.62
N HIS A 415 -8.68 -0.24 0.27
CA HIS A 415 -8.66 0.00 1.72
C HIS A 415 -7.24 -0.28 2.25
N PRO A 416 -6.35 0.74 2.29
CA PRO A 416 -4.96 0.53 2.65
C PRO A 416 -4.71 0.35 4.15
N GLY A 417 -5.71 0.61 5.00
CA GLY A 417 -5.56 0.56 6.45
C GLY A 417 -4.39 1.44 6.92
N ALA A 418 -3.66 0.98 7.94
CA ALA A 418 -2.48 1.69 8.44
C ALA A 418 -1.24 1.56 7.53
N MET A 419 -1.24 0.69 6.51
CA MET A 419 -0.06 0.36 5.69
C MET A 419 0.73 1.58 5.18
N PRO A 420 0.12 2.68 4.70
CA PRO A 420 0.83 3.91 4.33
C PRO A 420 1.72 4.46 5.43
N LEU A 421 1.22 4.51 6.67
CA LEU A 421 1.97 5.02 7.83
C LEU A 421 3.08 4.05 8.24
N LEU A 422 2.80 2.75 8.22
CA LEU A 422 3.77 1.69 8.55
C LEU A 422 4.95 1.69 7.55
N THR A 423 4.65 1.70 6.24
CA THR A 423 5.65 1.84 5.17
C THR A 423 6.45 3.13 5.35
N ALA A 424 5.78 4.26 5.59
CA ALA A 424 6.44 5.54 5.73
C ALA A 424 7.40 5.62 6.93
N LEU A 425 7.04 5.05 8.08
CA LEU A 425 7.93 4.99 9.24
C LEU A 425 9.11 4.04 8.99
N ALA A 426 8.85 2.82 8.51
CA ALA A 426 9.88 1.82 8.23
C ALA A 426 10.91 2.34 7.21
N SER A 427 10.45 2.90 6.09
CA SER A 427 11.33 3.55 5.10
C SER A 427 12.12 4.73 5.69
N SER A 428 11.57 5.46 6.66
CA SER A 428 12.29 6.55 7.34
C SER A 428 13.46 6.07 8.19
N VAL A 429 13.29 4.92 8.86
CA VAL A 429 14.31 4.32 9.71
C VAL A 429 15.41 3.71 8.85
N VAL A 430 15.05 3.04 7.74
CA VAL A 430 16.00 2.59 6.73
C VAL A 430 16.83 3.74 6.19
N GLU A 431 16.18 4.82 5.75
CA GLU A 431 16.83 6.01 5.20
C GLU A 431 17.74 6.70 6.23
N ARG A 432 17.32 6.76 7.50
CA ARG A 432 18.16 7.22 8.62
C ARG A 432 19.41 6.34 8.78
N GLY A 433 19.25 5.01 8.75
CA GLY A 433 20.34 4.05 8.81
C GLY A 433 21.36 4.22 7.68
N ARG A 434 20.89 4.41 6.44
CA ARG A 434 21.75 4.70 5.27
C ARG A 434 22.55 5.98 5.46
N ARG A 435 21.89 7.08 5.82
CA ARG A 435 22.56 8.36 6.11
C ARG A 435 23.51 8.27 7.31
N MET A 436 23.35 7.30 8.22
CA MET A 436 24.30 7.04 9.30
C MET A 436 25.52 6.25 8.79
N ALA A 437 25.31 5.24 7.93
CA ALA A 437 26.39 4.51 7.25
C ALA A 437 27.26 5.43 6.40
N GLU A 438 26.66 6.30 5.57
CA GLU A 438 27.35 7.26 4.70
C GLU A 438 28.24 8.25 5.46
N ARG A 439 27.88 8.57 6.71
CA ARG A 439 28.64 9.47 7.60
C ARG A 439 29.61 8.72 8.52
N SER A 440 29.61 7.40 8.49
CA SER A 440 30.57 6.56 9.21
C SER A 440 31.93 6.59 8.53
N SER A 441 33.01 6.51 9.30
CA SER A 441 34.38 6.48 8.76
C SER A 441 34.67 5.26 7.88
N SER A 442 33.90 4.18 8.05
CA SER A 442 33.96 2.97 7.23
C SER A 442 32.99 2.96 6.05
N GLY A 443 32.15 3.99 5.89
CA GLY A 443 31.02 3.98 4.94
C GLY A 443 29.91 2.97 5.31
N ARG A 444 30.01 2.35 6.49
CA ARG A 444 29.13 1.27 6.97
C ARG A 444 28.62 1.56 8.37
N LEU A 445 27.38 1.20 8.64
CA LEU A 445 26.80 1.26 9.98
C LEU A 445 27.35 0.13 10.86
N ASP A 446 27.89 0.49 12.02
CA ASP A 446 28.46 -0.43 13.01
C ASP A 446 28.16 0.11 14.43
N PRO A 447 27.44 -0.63 15.31
CA PRO A 447 26.80 -1.92 15.05
C PRO A 447 25.73 -1.85 13.94
N PRO A 448 25.52 -2.93 13.16
CA PRO A 448 24.57 -2.93 12.06
C PRO A 448 23.12 -2.81 12.55
N LEU A 449 22.28 -2.14 11.75
CA LEU A 449 20.82 -2.07 11.96
C LEU A 449 20.15 -3.23 11.23
N THR A 450 19.82 -4.28 11.98
CA THR A 450 19.18 -5.48 11.43
C THR A 450 17.73 -5.19 11.04
N LEU A 451 17.36 -5.50 9.80
CA LEU A 451 16.00 -5.33 9.28
C LEU A 451 15.31 -6.69 9.21
N VAL A 452 14.37 -6.95 10.13
CA VAL A 452 13.52 -8.15 10.12
C VAL A 452 12.15 -7.75 9.56
N LEU A 453 11.91 -8.08 8.30
CA LEU A 453 10.77 -7.63 7.52
C LEU A 453 9.80 -8.80 7.28
N ASP A 454 9.10 -9.22 8.34
CA ASP A 454 8.06 -10.25 8.26
C ASP A 454 6.79 -9.72 7.59
N ASP A 455 6.24 -10.56 6.71
CA ASP A 455 5.03 -10.33 5.92
C ASP A 455 4.99 -8.96 5.22
N VAL A 456 6.18 -8.45 4.88
CA VAL A 456 6.41 -7.05 4.49
C VAL A 456 5.57 -6.60 3.29
N ALA A 457 5.28 -7.52 2.36
CA ALA A 457 4.43 -7.26 1.21
C ALA A 457 2.94 -7.06 1.57
N ALA A 458 2.49 -7.53 2.74
CA ALA A 458 1.12 -7.36 3.25
C ALA A 458 1.03 -6.33 4.39
N VAL A 459 2.14 -5.97 5.05
CA VAL A 459 2.14 -5.05 6.21
C VAL A 459 2.65 -3.66 5.89
N ALA A 460 3.80 -3.57 5.19
CA ALA A 460 4.49 -2.30 4.94
C ALA A 460 5.47 -2.44 3.76
N PRO A 461 5.01 -2.45 2.49
CA PRO A 461 5.87 -2.69 1.33
C PRO A 461 6.84 -1.51 1.10
N LEU A 462 8.07 -1.62 1.63
CA LEU A 462 9.12 -0.63 1.50
C LEU A 462 9.53 -0.44 0.02
N PRO A 463 9.53 0.79 -0.53
CA PRO A 463 10.11 1.07 -1.85
C PRO A 463 11.59 0.66 -1.96
N GLN A 464 12.34 0.74 -0.86
CA GLN A 464 13.77 0.43 -0.79
C GLN A 464 14.10 -1.07 -0.79
N LEU A 465 13.12 -1.97 -0.66
CA LEU A 465 13.38 -3.41 -0.45
C LEU A 465 14.31 -4.06 -1.51
N PRO A 466 14.18 -3.80 -2.82
CA PRO A 466 15.07 -4.42 -3.82
C PRO A 466 16.55 -4.07 -3.60
N GLU A 467 16.82 -2.81 -3.26
CA GLU A 467 18.17 -2.31 -2.99
C GLU A 467 18.71 -2.82 -1.64
N LEU A 468 17.86 -2.89 -0.61
CA LEU A 468 18.22 -3.49 0.67
C LEU A 468 18.64 -4.96 0.54
N LEU A 469 17.94 -5.74 -0.30
CA LEU A 469 18.30 -7.12 -0.60
C LEU A 469 19.58 -7.23 -1.43
N ALA A 470 19.91 -6.24 -2.26
CA ALA A 470 21.09 -6.24 -3.11
C ALA A 470 22.38 -5.78 -2.42
N THR A 471 22.32 -4.69 -1.64
CA THR A 471 23.52 -4.00 -1.09
C THR A 471 23.39 -3.60 0.38
N GLY A 472 22.24 -3.84 1.03
CA GLY A 472 21.99 -3.40 2.41
C GLY A 472 23.01 -3.96 3.41
N ALA A 473 23.40 -5.23 3.29
CA ALA A 473 24.36 -5.86 4.20
C ALA A 473 25.75 -5.17 4.20
N ASP A 474 26.21 -4.68 3.04
CA ASP A 474 27.48 -3.96 2.90
C ASP A 474 27.43 -2.59 3.59
N GLN A 475 26.26 -1.92 3.57
CA GLN A 475 26.01 -0.66 4.27
C GLN A 475 25.76 -0.85 5.79
N GLY A 476 25.68 -2.08 6.29
CA GLY A 476 25.36 -2.35 7.70
C GLY A 476 23.86 -2.38 7.98
N LEU A 477 23.06 -2.69 6.96
CA LEU A 477 21.61 -2.88 6.98
C LEU A 477 21.25 -4.32 6.54
N PRO A 478 21.73 -5.37 7.24
CA PRO A 478 21.42 -6.76 6.88
C PRO A 478 19.91 -6.98 6.95
N THR A 479 19.36 -7.51 5.86
CA THR A 479 17.90 -7.53 5.63
C THR A 479 17.39 -8.95 5.46
N LEU A 480 16.52 -9.38 6.38
CA LEU A 480 15.71 -10.58 6.26
C LEU A 480 14.30 -10.18 5.85
N ALA A 481 13.87 -10.56 4.65
CA ALA A 481 12.52 -10.33 4.16
C ALA A 481 11.74 -11.66 4.08
N LEU A 482 10.58 -11.73 4.72
CA LEU A 482 9.75 -12.94 4.73
C LEU A 482 8.41 -12.65 4.05
N LEU A 483 8.09 -13.40 3.00
CA LEU A 483 6.88 -13.21 2.18
C LEU A 483 6.04 -14.50 2.14
N ARG A 484 4.77 -14.37 1.75
CA ARG A 484 3.84 -15.51 1.61
C ARG A 484 4.06 -16.23 0.28
N SER A 485 4.33 -15.49 -0.80
CA SER A 485 4.53 -16.05 -2.14
C SER A 485 5.29 -15.10 -3.09
N GLN A 486 5.72 -15.61 -4.25
CA GLN A 486 6.40 -14.81 -5.26
C GLN A 486 5.45 -13.83 -5.98
N GLU A 487 4.15 -14.15 -6.05
CA GLU A 487 3.13 -13.26 -6.62
C GLU A 487 3.01 -11.95 -5.82
N GLN A 488 3.14 -12.01 -4.49
CA GLN A 488 3.20 -10.79 -3.67
C GLN A 488 4.41 -9.92 -4.04
N ALA A 489 5.60 -10.54 -4.19
CA ALA A 489 6.79 -9.82 -4.62
C ALA A 489 6.59 -9.14 -5.98
N ARG A 490 6.09 -9.89 -6.98
CA ARG A 490 5.79 -9.36 -8.32
C ARG A 490 4.70 -8.28 -8.32
N ALA A 491 3.73 -8.35 -7.40
CA ALA A 491 2.66 -7.36 -7.29
C ALA A 491 3.13 -6.03 -6.66
N ARG A 492 4.07 -6.10 -5.70
CA ARG A 492 4.59 -4.93 -4.97
C ARG A 492 5.80 -4.27 -5.63
N TRP A 493 6.71 -5.06 -6.20
CA TRP A 493 7.92 -4.58 -6.88
C TRP A 493 7.97 -5.06 -8.35
N PRO A 494 6.97 -4.73 -9.20
CA PRO A 494 6.82 -5.29 -10.55
C PRO A 494 7.95 -4.96 -11.55
N GLN A 495 8.88 -4.08 -11.16
CA GLN A 495 10.03 -3.66 -11.96
C GLN A 495 11.33 -4.38 -11.55
N HIS A 496 11.31 -5.18 -10.48
CA HIS A 496 12.49 -5.85 -9.92
C HIS A 496 12.21 -7.34 -9.76
N GLU A 497 13.13 -8.18 -10.23
CA GLU A 497 13.15 -9.59 -9.82
C GLU A 497 13.91 -9.67 -8.50
N LEU A 498 13.20 -9.93 -7.40
CA LEU A 498 13.83 -10.10 -6.10
C LEU A 498 14.51 -11.47 -6.02
N PRO A 499 15.74 -11.56 -5.49
CA PRO A 499 16.45 -12.83 -5.33
C PRO A 499 15.79 -13.64 -4.20
N VAL A 500 15.02 -14.67 -4.57
CA VAL A 500 14.39 -15.66 -3.68
C VAL A 500 15.33 -16.85 -3.47
#